data_AF-A0A8H8BSH9-F1
#
_entry.id   AF-A0A8H8BSH9-F1
#
_cell.length_a   1.000
_cell.length_b   1.000
_cell.length_c   1.000
_cell.angle_alpha   90.00
_cell.angle_beta   90.00
_cell.angle_gamma   90.00
#
_symmetry.space_group_name_H-M   'P 1'
#
loop_
_entity.id
_entity.type
_entity.pdbx_description
1 polymer ?
#
loop_
_entity_poly.entity_id
_entity_poly.type
_entity_poly.pdbx_seq_one_letter_code
_entity_poly.pdbx_strand_id
1 'polypeptide(L)'
;MGGYNNSSRSSQKIWDPTKTLGIINQDPGYQKITCVGYASTQGRRCRKDINKSNRQTITQTLEEISYLQPNDPLVITRLRRIAGLALCVRHHQDQASDILSQWRDELPRVQRIDSGTKKRTSGARMQSQTMKDLQEQLRKLTELMEEVENKLHEQQPETSSEEDSDEGTSAEDDSSKEDSSDCVSDDDSGYYFAATERQRRADKARKDRERLERERQDEERKKREARERSEAAKEQNRRRAQQKSKTAKEERDREGREEKKMREAEQAAESERERRRQAAQERADEAARARRENEETNKARKEQERQERERQEKEEAKRKCDAENAANNERIRQRARERAEKEAREKREKEEKEQAEWSKVWAEYQAKWATFKSSTARNVDLRDAIPWPVKSGMLKDVGCSNVKEFLDKSLPKGPGRVKLLRKECQKWHPDSVCRWPRAAEMTLGCDMSVDMICKVVTDMLNSSSARSSEFL
;
A
#
# COMPACT_ATOMS: atom_id res chain seq x y z
N MET A 1 -44.21 -34.13 -26.98
CA MET A 1 -42.90 -34.79 -26.74
C MET A 1 -41.88 -34.22 -27.71
N GLY A 2 -41.21 -33.12 -27.38
CA GLY A 2 -40.16 -32.54 -28.23
C GLY A 2 -38.80 -33.18 -27.91
N GLY A 3 -38.22 -33.92 -28.85
CA GLY A 3 -36.90 -34.52 -28.69
C GLY A 3 -35.79 -33.47 -28.82
N TYR A 4 -35.09 -33.18 -27.73
CA TYR A 4 -33.92 -32.32 -27.77
C TYR A 4 -32.71 -33.09 -28.33
N ASN A 5 -32.38 -32.83 -29.60
CA ASN A 5 -31.14 -33.32 -30.20
C ASN A 5 -29.94 -32.66 -29.53
N ASN A 6 -29.29 -33.39 -28.62
CA ASN A 6 -28.08 -32.98 -27.93
C ASN A 6 -26.85 -33.10 -28.85
N SER A 7 -26.78 -32.24 -29.86
CA SER A 7 -25.60 -32.11 -30.73
C SER A 7 -24.44 -31.52 -29.95
N SER A 8 -23.63 -32.40 -29.35
CA SER A 8 -22.34 -32.06 -28.76
C SER A 8 -21.40 -31.53 -29.85
N ARG A 9 -21.43 -30.22 -30.09
CA ARG A 9 -20.44 -29.54 -30.91
C ARG A 9 -19.08 -29.75 -30.25
N SER A 10 -18.21 -30.50 -30.92
CA SER A 10 -16.79 -30.53 -30.60
C SER A 10 -16.23 -29.12 -30.78
N SER A 11 -16.06 -28.38 -29.67
CA SER A 11 -15.43 -27.06 -29.69
C SER A 11 -14.03 -27.20 -30.28
N GLN A 12 -13.83 -26.73 -31.50
CA GLN A 12 -12.54 -26.68 -32.15
C GLN A 12 -11.78 -25.45 -31.63
N LYS A 13 -10.49 -25.61 -31.33
CA LYS A 13 -9.63 -24.48 -30.94
C LYS A 13 -9.51 -23.51 -32.10
N ILE A 14 -9.70 -22.22 -31.82
CA ILE A 14 -9.68 -21.14 -32.81
C ILE A 14 -8.24 -20.77 -33.16
N TRP A 15 -7.33 -20.79 -32.17
CA TRP A 15 -5.92 -20.46 -32.32
C TRP A 15 -5.07 -21.17 -31.25
N ASP A 16 -3.75 -21.24 -31.45
CA ASP A 16 -2.79 -21.72 -30.43
C ASP A 16 -2.15 -20.53 -29.70
N PRO A 17 -2.63 -20.17 -28.50
CA PRO A 17 -2.07 -19.06 -27.73
C PRO A 17 -0.66 -19.35 -27.20
N THR A 18 -0.27 -20.62 -27.07
CA THR A 18 1.03 -21.01 -26.50
C THR A 18 2.16 -20.73 -27.48
N LYS A 19 1.96 -21.12 -28.75
CA LYS A 19 2.87 -20.84 -29.86
C LYS A 19 2.87 -19.35 -30.21
N THR A 20 1.68 -18.75 -30.30
CA THR A 20 1.49 -17.36 -30.72
C THR A 20 2.13 -16.35 -29.77
N LEU A 21 1.94 -16.53 -28.46
CA LEU A 21 2.45 -15.60 -27.43
C LEU A 21 3.87 -15.95 -26.96
N GLY A 22 4.52 -16.94 -27.60
CA GLY A 22 5.87 -17.39 -27.27
C GLY A 22 6.03 -17.94 -25.85
N ILE A 23 4.96 -18.47 -25.22
CA ILE A 23 4.97 -18.79 -23.78
C ILE A 23 5.81 -20.03 -23.47
N ILE A 24 5.83 -21.04 -24.35
CA ILE A 24 6.84 -22.10 -24.27
C ILE A 24 8.19 -21.54 -24.71
N ASN A 25 9.24 -21.82 -23.94
CA ASN A 25 10.60 -21.50 -24.33
C ASN A 25 11.07 -22.49 -25.42
N GLN A 26 11.51 -21.95 -26.56
CA GLN A 26 11.95 -22.74 -27.72
C GLN A 26 13.48 -22.93 -27.76
N ASP A 27 14.22 -22.36 -26.79
CA ASP A 27 15.66 -22.58 -26.65
C ASP A 27 15.99 -24.10 -26.58
N PRO A 28 17.07 -24.57 -27.23
CA PRO A 28 17.53 -25.96 -27.13
C PRO A 28 17.66 -26.41 -25.68
N GLY A 29 16.95 -27.49 -25.32
CA GLY A 29 16.91 -28.05 -23.96
C GLY A 29 15.82 -27.48 -23.04
N TYR A 30 15.03 -26.49 -23.46
CA TYR A 30 14.08 -25.79 -22.59
C TYR A 30 12.62 -25.79 -23.09
N GLN A 31 12.22 -26.81 -23.87
CA GLN A 31 10.87 -27.02 -24.47
C GLN A 31 9.71 -27.18 -23.44
N LYS A 32 9.57 -26.20 -22.54
CA LYS A 32 8.64 -26.13 -21.41
C LYS A 32 8.36 -24.66 -21.07
N ILE A 33 7.40 -24.44 -20.17
CA ILE A 33 7.10 -23.09 -19.68
C ILE A 33 8.16 -22.68 -18.64
N THR A 34 9.20 -21.97 -19.09
CA THR A 34 10.12 -21.19 -18.24
C THR A 34 9.69 -19.73 -18.19
N CYS A 35 10.27 -18.96 -17.26
CA CYS A 35 10.05 -17.52 -17.12
C CYS A 35 10.03 -16.81 -18.49
N VAL A 36 9.00 -15.99 -18.75
CA VAL A 36 8.89 -15.21 -20.01
C VAL A 36 9.77 -13.95 -20.02
N GLY A 37 10.19 -13.50 -18.84
CA GLY A 37 10.95 -12.26 -18.66
C GLY A 37 12.34 -12.28 -19.29
N TYR A 38 12.82 -11.11 -19.69
CA TYR A 38 14.11 -10.90 -20.31
C TYR A 38 15.18 -10.60 -19.25
N ALA A 39 16.23 -11.42 -19.22
CA ALA A 39 17.36 -11.25 -18.31
C ALA A 39 18.45 -10.42 -19.01
N SER A 40 18.42 -9.10 -18.80
CA SER A 40 19.34 -8.13 -19.41
C SER A 40 20.82 -8.49 -19.20
N THR A 41 21.19 -8.90 -17.99
CA THR A 41 22.55 -9.35 -17.60
C THR A 41 23.01 -10.64 -18.30
N GLN A 42 22.15 -11.27 -19.10
CA GLN A 42 22.42 -12.50 -19.85
C GLN A 42 22.09 -12.36 -21.34
N GLY A 43 21.60 -11.20 -21.79
CA GLY A 43 21.22 -10.93 -23.19
C GLY A 43 20.12 -11.84 -23.75
N ARG A 44 19.30 -12.49 -22.91
CA ARG A 44 18.37 -13.54 -23.35
C ARG A 44 17.16 -13.70 -22.43
N ARG A 45 16.16 -14.47 -22.89
CA ARG A 45 15.04 -14.91 -22.08
C ARG A 45 15.49 -15.70 -20.86
N CYS A 46 14.81 -15.49 -19.73
CA CYS A 46 15.07 -16.19 -18.49
C CYS A 46 14.71 -17.69 -18.59
N ARG A 47 15.70 -18.56 -18.38
CA ARG A 47 15.54 -20.03 -18.42
C ARG A 47 15.11 -20.65 -17.08
N LYS A 48 14.73 -19.82 -16.09
CA LYS A 48 14.36 -20.29 -14.75
C LYS A 48 12.97 -20.91 -14.77
N ASP A 49 12.83 -22.09 -14.16
CA ASP A 49 11.55 -22.75 -14.00
C ASP A 49 10.62 -21.96 -13.09
N ILE A 50 9.35 -21.88 -13.50
CA ILE A 50 8.25 -21.28 -12.75
C ILE A 50 7.67 -22.34 -11.80
N ASN A 51 7.07 -21.94 -10.67
CA ASN A 51 6.34 -22.84 -9.77
C ASN A 51 5.36 -23.75 -10.54
N LYS A 52 5.34 -25.05 -10.19
CA LYS A 52 4.45 -26.07 -10.79
C LYS A 52 2.98 -25.63 -10.80
N SER A 53 2.50 -25.01 -9.71
CA SER A 53 1.12 -24.50 -9.62
C SER A 53 0.85 -23.41 -10.66
N ASN A 54 1.75 -22.43 -10.79
CA ASN A 54 1.64 -21.39 -11.82
C ASN A 54 1.61 -21.99 -13.22
N ARG A 55 2.48 -22.97 -13.53
CA ARG A 55 2.50 -23.62 -14.85
C ARG A 55 1.17 -24.31 -15.17
N GLN A 56 0.53 -24.95 -14.18
CA GLN A 56 -0.80 -25.54 -14.34
C GLN A 56 -1.87 -24.47 -14.59
N THR A 57 -1.87 -23.37 -13.81
CA THR A 57 -2.80 -22.24 -14.00
C THR A 57 -2.62 -21.57 -15.36
N ILE A 58 -1.37 -21.40 -15.82
CA ILE A 58 -1.05 -20.88 -17.16
C ILE A 58 -1.62 -21.83 -18.22
N THR A 59 -1.30 -23.12 -18.16
CA THR A 59 -1.75 -24.12 -19.15
C THR A 59 -3.28 -24.17 -19.23
N GLN A 60 -3.98 -24.17 -18.09
CA GLN A 60 -5.45 -24.13 -18.05
C GLN A 60 -6.00 -22.83 -18.67
N THR A 61 -5.41 -21.68 -18.35
CA THR A 61 -5.87 -20.39 -18.89
C THR A 61 -5.61 -20.28 -20.39
N LEU A 62 -4.50 -20.84 -20.88
CA LEU A 62 -4.19 -20.94 -22.32
C LEU A 62 -5.17 -21.85 -23.05
N GLU A 63 -5.54 -22.98 -22.44
CA GLU A 63 -6.59 -23.85 -22.97
C GLU A 63 -7.94 -23.12 -23.07
N GLU A 64 -8.36 -22.41 -22.00
CA GLU A 64 -9.59 -21.61 -21.98
C GLU A 64 -9.63 -20.55 -23.10
N ILE A 65 -8.57 -19.76 -23.29
CA ILE A 65 -8.56 -18.69 -24.32
C ILE A 65 -8.38 -19.22 -25.75
N SER A 66 -7.94 -20.47 -25.94
CA SER A 66 -7.83 -21.08 -27.28
C SER A 66 -9.20 -21.26 -27.97
N TYR A 67 -10.29 -21.26 -27.20
CA TYR A 67 -11.67 -21.30 -27.69
C TYR A 67 -12.31 -19.91 -27.84
N LEU A 68 -11.59 -18.83 -27.52
CA LEU A 68 -12.06 -17.45 -27.62
C LEU A 68 -11.41 -16.75 -28.82
N GLN A 69 -12.07 -15.71 -29.34
CA GLN A 69 -11.51 -14.87 -30.38
C GLN A 69 -10.31 -14.05 -29.84
N PRO A 70 -9.19 -13.93 -30.57
CA PRO A 70 -7.99 -13.22 -30.07
C PRO A 70 -8.23 -11.78 -29.57
N ASN A 71 -9.20 -11.06 -30.14
CA ASN A 71 -9.53 -9.68 -29.74
C ASN A 71 -10.62 -9.58 -28.65
N ASP A 72 -11.11 -10.70 -28.12
CA ASP A 72 -12.12 -10.68 -27.05
C ASP A 72 -11.53 -10.02 -25.78
N PRO A 73 -12.20 -9.03 -25.16
CA PRO A 73 -11.76 -8.44 -23.89
C PRO A 73 -11.46 -9.46 -22.79
N LEU A 74 -12.16 -10.60 -22.77
CA LEU A 74 -11.93 -11.70 -21.84
C LEU A 74 -10.54 -12.33 -22.03
N VAL A 75 -10.03 -12.43 -23.26
CA VAL A 75 -8.66 -12.91 -23.54
C VAL A 75 -7.65 -11.99 -22.88
N ILE A 76 -7.78 -10.67 -23.05
CA ILE A 76 -6.88 -9.68 -22.42
C ILE A 76 -6.93 -9.78 -20.88
N THR A 77 -8.13 -9.94 -20.30
CA THR A 77 -8.29 -10.15 -18.85
C THR A 77 -7.62 -11.43 -18.36
N ARG A 78 -7.74 -12.53 -19.11
CA ARG A 78 -7.11 -13.83 -18.81
C ARG A 78 -5.58 -13.76 -18.96
N LEU A 79 -5.08 -13.08 -19.99
CA LEU A 79 -3.66 -12.83 -20.20
C LEU A 79 -3.03 -11.99 -19.08
N ARG A 80 -3.72 -10.93 -18.62
CA ARG A 80 -3.27 -10.14 -17.45
C ARG A 80 -3.08 -11.00 -16.21
N ARG A 81 -3.99 -11.95 -15.96
CA ARG A 81 -3.90 -12.88 -14.82
C ARG A 81 -2.67 -13.80 -14.91
N ILE A 82 -2.26 -14.21 -16.11
CA ILE A 82 -1.11 -15.12 -16.28
C ILE A 82 0.22 -14.42 -16.52
N ALA A 83 0.26 -13.13 -16.88
CA ALA A 83 1.51 -12.40 -17.14
C ALA A 83 2.48 -12.45 -15.94
N GLY A 84 2.03 -12.06 -14.73
CA GLY A 84 2.84 -12.19 -13.51
C GLY A 84 3.17 -13.63 -13.13
N LEU A 85 2.22 -14.55 -13.34
CA LEU A 85 2.43 -15.98 -13.07
C LEU A 85 3.47 -16.62 -14.01
N ALA A 86 3.60 -16.09 -15.23
CA ALA A 86 4.57 -16.52 -16.24
C ALA A 86 6.00 -15.99 -15.98
N LEU A 87 6.18 -15.18 -14.94
CA LEU A 87 7.47 -14.64 -14.51
C LEU A 87 7.97 -15.37 -13.25
N CYS A 88 9.29 -15.44 -13.04
CA CYS A 88 9.82 -16.10 -11.85
C CYS A 88 9.74 -15.17 -10.62
N VAL A 89 9.44 -15.71 -9.44
CA VAL A 89 9.08 -14.89 -8.26
C VAL A 89 10.22 -13.99 -7.76
N ARG A 90 11.49 -14.41 -7.92
CA ARG A 90 12.65 -13.65 -7.38
C ARG A 90 13.12 -12.49 -8.26
N HIS A 91 12.84 -12.53 -9.57
CA HIS A 91 13.38 -11.58 -10.56
C HIS A 91 12.41 -11.45 -11.73
N HIS A 92 12.29 -10.28 -12.34
CA HIS A 92 11.42 -10.00 -13.49
C HIS A 92 9.91 -9.94 -13.20
N GLN A 93 9.43 -9.92 -11.94
CA GLN A 93 7.99 -9.72 -11.65
C GLN A 93 7.49 -8.33 -12.11
N ASP A 94 8.39 -7.36 -12.07
CA ASP A 94 8.29 -6.01 -12.61
C ASP A 94 7.93 -5.96 -14.10
N GLN A 95 8.38 -6.94 -14.90
CA GLN A 95 8.14 -7.00 -16.35
C GLN A 95 6.71 -7.45 -16.74
N ALA A 96 5.80 -7.66 -15.77
CA ALA A 96 4.46 -8.18 -16.03
C ALA A 96 3.59 -7.24 -16.90
N SER A 97 3.74 -5.92 -16.75
CA SER A 97 3.08 -4.91 -17.59
C SER A 97 3.55 -4.97 -19.04
N ASP A 98 4.85 -5.15 -19.23
CA ASP A 98 5.52 -5.03 -20.52
C ASP A 98 5.25 -6.27 -21.36
N ILE A 99 5.31 -7.44 -20.73
CA ILE A 99 4.91 -8.73 -21.32
C ILE A 99 3.42 -8.72 -21.71
N LEU A 100 2.54 -8.17 -20.87
CA LEU A 100 1.12 -8.04 -21.22
C LEU A 100 0.91 -7.10 -22.41
N SER A 101 1.69 -6.02 -22.50
CA SER A 101 1.64 -5.08 -23.62
C SER A 101 2.14 -5.73 -24.91
N GLN A 102 3.27 -6.44 -24.86
CA GLN A 102 3.79 -7.24 -25.98
C GLN A 102 2.76 -8.29 -26.46
N TRP A 103 2.13 -9.03 -25.55
CA TRP A 103 1.08 -9.98 -25.92
C TRP A 103 -0.12 -9.30 -26.55
N ARG A 104 -0.54 -8.13 -26.05
CA ARG A 104 -1.63 -7.33 -26.63
C ARG A 104 -1.30 -6.88 -28.06
N ASP A 105 -0.05 -6.55 -28.36
CA ASP A 105 0.38 -6.11 -29.70
C ASP A 105 0.54 -7.27 -30.70
N GLU A 106 0.72 -8.50 -30.22
CA GLU A 106 0.74 -9.71 -31.05
C GLU A 106 -0.69 -10.22 -31.38
N LEU A 107 -1.70 -10.04 -30.52
CA LEU A 107 -3.09 -10.49 -30.77
C LEU A 107 -3.68 -10.01 -32.13
N PRO A 108 -3.55 -8.73 -32.55
CA PRO A 108 -4.02 -8.26 -33.86
C PRO A 108 -3.25 -8.85 -35.05
N ARG A 109 -2.08 -9.45 -34.83
CA ARG A 109 -1.27 -10.08 -35.89
C ARG A 109 -1.80 -11.48 -36.21
N VAL A 110 -2.31 -12.19 -35.20
CA VAL A 110 -2.99 -13.50 -35.35
C VAL A 110 -4.12 -13.42 -36.37
N GLN A 111 -5.04 -12.47 -36.18
CA GLN A 111 -6.17 -12.29 -37.10
C GLN A 111 -5.74 -12.01 -38.55
N ARG A 112 -4.60 -11.35 -38.77
CA ARG A 112 -4.09 -11.07 -40.12
C ARG A 112 -3.51 -12.29 -40.81
N ILE A 113 -3.01 -13.27 -40.06
CA ILE A 113 -2.50 -14.52 -40.61
C ILE A 113 -3.68 -15.39 -41.09
N ASP A 114 -4.76 -15.45 -40.32
CA ASP A 114 -5.94 -16.25 -40.67
C ASP A 114 -6.85 -15.60 -41.74
N SER A 115 -6.81 -14.27 -41.88
CA SER A 115 -7.72 -13.51 -42.77
C SER A 115 -7.11 -13.05 -44.12
N GLY A 116 -5.84 -13.39 -44.41
CA GLY A 116 -4.94 -12.42 -45.06
C GLY A 116 -4.14 -12.83 -46.31
N THR A 117 -4.53 -13.83 -47.10
CA THR A 117 -3.94 -14.03 -48.45
C THR A 117 -4.41 -12.94 -49.43
N LYS A 118 -3.99 -11.67 -49.26
CA LYS A 118 -4.16 -10.57 -50.23
C LYS A 118 -3.22 -9.38 -49.93
N LYS A 119 -2.76 -8.72 -51.01
CA LYS A 119 -1.65 -7.73 -51.02
C LYS A 119 -1.93 -6.45 -50.21
N ARG A 120 -0.88 -5.92 -49.57
CA ARG A 120 -0.75 -4.53 -49.08
C ARG A 120 -0.15 -3.64 -50.17
N THR A 121 -0.49 -2.35 -50.22
CA THR A 121 0.46 -1.27 -50.63
C THR A 121 0.06 0.18 -50.32
N SER A 122 -1.22 0.56 -50.18
CA SER A 122 -1.61 2.00 -50.20
C SER A 122 -1.49 2.77 -48.88
N GLY A 123 -1.95 2.23 -47.75
CA GLY A 123 -2.20 3.02 -46.53
C GLY A 123 -0.97 3.62 -45.80
N ALA A 124 0.21 3.00 -45.91
CA ALA A 124 1.37 3.38 -45.09
C ALA A 124 2.03 4.71 -45.52
N ARG A 125 1.85 5.13 -46.77
CA ARG A 125 2.52 6.34 -47.30
C ARG A 125 1.86 7.63 -46.83
N MET A 126 0.52 7.66 -46.72
CA MET A 126 -0.22 8.85 -46.26
C MET A 126 0.11 9.23 -44.81
N GLN A 127 0.12 8.26 -43.89
CA GLN A 127 0.41 8.53 -42.47
C GLN A 127 1.84 9.04 -42.22
N SER A 128 2.81 8.59 -43.03
CA SER A 128 4.18 9.11 -42.97
C SER A 128 4.31 10.52 -43.56
N GLN A 129 3.38 10.94 -44.42
CA GLN A 129 3.36 12.30 -44.97
C GLN A 129 2.76 13.27 -43.93
N THR A 130 1.61 12.92 -43.34
CA THR A 130 0.91 13.75 -42.34
C THR A 130 1.72 13.97 -41.06
N MET A 131 2.52 12.99 -40.62
CA MET A 131 3.42 13.17 -39.47
C MET A 131 4.55 14.17 -39.75
N LYS A 132 5.02 14.26 -41.00
CA LYS A 132 6.08 15.20 -41.39
C LYS A 132 5.54 16.63 -41.48
N ASP A 133 4.37 16.81 -42.09
CA ASP A 133 3.72 18.13 -42.16
C ASP A 133 3.43 18.69 -40.75
N LEU A 134 2.98 17.85 -39.82
CA LEU A 134 2.73 18.27 -38.43
C LEU A 134 4.03 18.64 -37.68
N GLN A 135 5.12 17.91 -37.91
CA GLN A 135 6.44 18.26 -37.35
C GLN A 135 7.00 19.57 -37.93
N GLU A 136 6.72 19.86 -39.19
CA GLU A 136 7.14 21.12 -39.83
C GLU A 136 6.33 22.32 -39.32
N GLN A 137 5.02 22.14 -39.08
CA GLN A 137 4.17 23.15 -38.45
C GLN A 137 4.61 23.49 -37.03
N LEU A 138 4.99 22.48 -36.23
CA LEU A 138 5.51 22.71 -34.88
C LEU A 138 6.82 23.51 -34.89
N ARG A 139 7.75 23.22 -35.83
CA ARG A 139 9.03 23.96 -35.92
C ARG A 139 8.80 25.45 -36.20
N LYS A 140 7.95 25.77 -37.19
CA LYS A 140 7.60 27.17 -37.51
C LYS A 140 6.93 27.90 -36.34
N LEU A 141 6.16 27.19 -35.53
CA LEU A 141 5.48 27.79 -34.38
C LEU A 141 6.45 28.09 -33.24
N THR A 142 7.49 27.26 -33.03
CA THR A 142 8.59 27.55 -32.10
C THR A 142 9.42 28.75 -32.56
N GLU A 143 9.81 28.79 -33.84
CA GLU A 143 10.59 29.89 -34.45
C GLU A 143 9.88 31.25 -34.34
N LEU A 144 8.55 31.26 -34.48
CA LEU A 144 7.72 32.47 -34.26
C LEU A 144 7.60 32.90 -32.78
N MET A 145 7.73 31.98 -31.80
CA MET A 145 7.76 32.37 -30.38
C MET A 145 9.10 33.02 -30.02
N GLU A 146 10.20 32.50 -30.56
CA GLU A 146 11.55 33.03 -30.33
C GLU A 146 11.72 34.44 -30.93
N GLU A 147 11.10 34.74 -32.07
CA GLU A 147 11.00 36.12 -32.58
C GLU A 147 10.22 37.07 -31.65
N VAL A 148 9.21 36.57 -30.92
CA VAL A 148 8.39 37.38 -30.01
C VAL A 148 9.12 37.64 -28.69
N GLU A 149 9.84 36.65 -28.14
CA GLU A 149 10.69 36.84 -26.96
C GLU A 149 11.81 37.84 -27.21
N ASN A 150 12.50 37.76 -28.36
CA ASN A 150 13.55 38.72 -28.71
C ASN A 150 13.00 40.15 -28.85
N LYS A 151 11.81 40.34 -29.44
CA LYS A 151 11.14 41.65 -29.53
C LYS A 151 10.65 42.18 -28.16
N LEU A 152 10.52 41.32 -27.15
CA LEU A 152 10.14 41.72 -25.79
C LEU A 152 11.33 42.26 -24.98
N HIS A 153 12.56 41.82 -25.29
CA HIS A 153 13.78 42.20 -24.57
C HIS A 153 14.35 43.56 -24.97
N GLU A 154 13.89 44.14 -26.08
CA GLU A 154 14.43 45.39 -26.67
C GLU A 154 13.66 46.66 -26.22
N GLN A 155 12.80 46.57 -25.19
CA GLN A 155 11.92 47.67 -24.73
C GLN A 155 11.94 47.95 -23.22
N GLN A 156 13.11 47.99 -22.58
CA GLN A 156 13.26 48.64 -21.27
C GLN A 156 14.48 49.58 -21.21
N PRO A 157 14.30 50.87 -20.82
CA PRO A 157 15.41 51.76 -20.54
C PRO A 157 15.86 51.66 -19.07
N GLU A 158 17.17 51.68 -18.85
CA GLU A 158 17.81 51.75 -17.53
C GLU A 158 17.52 53.11 -16.84
N THR A 159 17.23 53.09 -15.53
CA THR A 159 17.06 54.31 -14.71
C THR A 159 17.79 54.20 -13.37
N SER A 160 18.89 54.95 -13.22
CA SER A 160 19.71 55.13 -12.02
C SER A 160 20.69 56.29 -12.31
N SER A 161 21.01 57.26 -11.47
CA SER A 161 20.66 57.56 -10.05
C SER A 161 20.92 59.06 -9.78
N GLU A 162 20.26 59.64 -8.78
CA GLU A 162 20.55 60.98 -8.24
C GLU A 162 21.43 60.87 -6.98
N GLU A 163 22.44 61.74 -6.80
CA GLU A 163 23.03 62.11 -5.50
C GLU A 163 23.50 63.58 -5.54
N ASP A 164 23.29 64.33 -4.44
CA ASP A 164 23.53 65.78 -4.33
C ASP A 164 23.78 66.17 -2.85
N SER A 165 24.83 66.97 -2.55
CA SER A 165 25.23 67.57 -1.23
C SER A 165 26.65 68.16 -1.38
N ASP A 166 26.89 69.46 -1.63
CA ASP A 166 26.77 70.67 -0.79
C ASP A 166 27.85 70.84 0.32
N GLU A 167 28.51 72.01 0.34
CA GLU A 167 29.80 72.28 0.99
C GLU A 167 29.82 73.70 1.64
N GLY A 168 30.17 73.79 2.94
CA GLY A 168 30.00 75.01 3.75
C GLY A 168 31.29 75.72 4.20
N THR A 169 31.24 77.06 4.31
CA THR A 169 32.43 77.94 4.41
C THR A 169 32.64 78.69 5.75
N SER A 170 33.90 79.12 5.95
CA SER A 170 34.50 80.10 6.89
C SER A 170 33.96 81.55 6.79
N ALA A 171 34.26 82.57 7.62
CA ALA A 171 34.81 82.75 9.00
C ALA A 171 34.82 84.28 9.37
N GLU A 172 35.30 84.65 10.58
CA GLU A 172 35.73 86.01 11.05
C GLU A 172 34.60 87.08 11.23
N ASP A 173 34.73 88.27 11.88
CA ASP A 173 35.88 89.09 12.31
C ASP A 173 35.55 90.07 13.49
N ASP A 174 36.61 90.74 13.97
CA ASP A 174 36.93 91.65 15.09
C ASP A 174 36.30 93.08 15.16
N SER A 175 36.63 93.78 16.27
CA SER A 175 37.11 95.18 16.33
C SER A 175 36.35 96.27 17.12
N SER A 176 37.10 97.35 17.43
CA SER A 176 36.94 98.22 18.62
C SER A 176 36.58 99.70 18.31
N LYS A 177 36.38 100.55 19.35
CA LYS A 177 36.05 101.99 19.20
C LYS A 177 36.61 102.90 20.32
N GLU A 178 36.91 104.16 19.99
CA GLU A 178 37.57 105.18 20.84
C GLU A 178 36.69 106.42 21.17
N ASP A 179 37.14 107.25 22.13
CA ASP A 179 36.73 108.65 22.46
C ASP A 179 37.68 109.19 23.59
N SER A 180 37.95 110.48 23.88
CA SER A 180 37.76 111.79 23.21
C SER A 180 38.46 112.94 24.00
N SER A 181 38.75 114.11 23.37
CA SER A 181 38.68 115.50 23.94
C SER A 181 39.60 115.92 25.15
N ASP A 182 40.09 117.16 25.40
CA ASP A 182 40.07 118.49 24.74
C ASP A 182 41.22 119.43 25.26
N CYS A 183 41.39 120.64 24.70
CA CYS A 183 42.31 121.69 25.21
C CYS A 183 41.89 123.15 24.89
N VAL A 184 42.17 124.15 25.75
CA VAL A 184 41.97 125.61 25.48
C VAL A 184 42.87 126.59 26.29
N SER A 185 43.66 127.36 25.52
CA SER A 185 43.93 128.83 25.43
C SER A 185 44.16 129.87 26.58
N ASP A 186 44.97 130.89 26.16
CA ASP A 186 44.93 132.36 26.40
C ASP A 186 45.76 133.08 27.50
N ASP A 187 45.88 134.43 27.36
CA ASP A 187 47.15 135.20 27.31
C ASP A 187 47.22 136.50 28.18
N ASP A 188 48.40 137.14 28.19
CA ASP A 188 48.75 138.58 28.30
C ASP A 188 48.94 139.40 29.64
N SER A 189 50.00 140.23 29.59
CA SER A 189 50.28 141.57 30.21
C SER A 189 50.44 141.83 31.73
N GLY A 190 51.38 142.74 32.08
CA GLY A 190 51.37 143.47 33.37
C GLY A 190 52.71 144.04 33.91
N TYR A 191 52.97 145.34 33.69
CA TYR A 191 54.22 146.10 33.97
C TYR A 191 54.55 146.46 35.46
N TYR A 192 55.74 147.05 35.67
CA TYR A 192 56.44 147.42 36.94
C TYR A 192 55.72 148.35 37.94
N PHE A 193 55.89 148.11 39.26
CA PHE A 193 56.71 148.97 40.15
C PHE A 193 57.06 148.27 41.49
N ALA A 194 58.13 148.69 42.18
CA ALA A 194 58.69 147.99 43.34
C ALA A 194 59.08 148.92 44.51
N ALA A 195 59.01 148.42 45.75
CA ALA A 195 60.07 148.53 46.77
C ALA A 195 59.70 147.89 48.13
N THR A 196 58.49 148.13 48.65
CA THR A 196 58.11 147.81 50.04
C THR A 196 57.48 146.42 50.24
N GLU A 197 57.08 145.76 49.15
CA GLU A 197 56.33 144.48 49.17
C GLU A 197 57.20 143.24 49.53
N ARG A 198 58.54 143.38 49.59
CA ARG A 198 59.46 142.25 49.81
C ARG A 198 59.27 141.56 51.17
N GLN A 199 59.03 142.32 52.24
CA GLN A 199 58.87 141.76 53.59
C GLN A 199 57.61 140.88 53.69
N ARG A 200 56.47 141.35 53.14
CA ARG A 200 55.22 140.60 53.08
C ARG A 200 55.29 139.41 52.12
N ARG A 201 55.97 139.54 50.98
CA ARG A 201 56.23 138.42 50.07
C ARG A 201 57.10 137.34 50.72
N ALA A 202 58.06 137.69 51.57
CA ALA A 202 58.88 136.70 52.28
C ALA A 202 58.07 135.90 53.31
N ASP A 203 57.25 136.55 54.14
CA ASP A 203 56.38 135.85 55.11
C ASP A 203 55.25 135.07 54.41
N LYS A 204 54.67 135.61 53.33
CA LYS A 204 53.70 134.90 52.49
C LYS A 204 54.35 133.67 51.84
N ALA A 205 55.53 133.79 51.25
CA ALA A 205 56.26 132.67 50.67
C ALA A 205 56.66 131.61 51.71
N ARG A 206 56.92 131.98 52.98
CA ARG A 206 57.13 131.00 54.05
C ARG A 206 55.86 130.21 54.35
N LYS A 207 54.71 130.89 54.49
CA LYS A 207 53.40 130.24 54.73
C LYS A 207 52.94 129.41 53.53
N ASP A 208 53.17 129.89 52.31
CA ASP A 208 52.85 129.15 51.08
C ASP A 208 53.77 127.92 50.94
N ARG A 209 55.06 128.00 51.32
CA ARG A 209 55.94 126.82 51.41
C ARG A 209 55.48 125.83 52.47
N GLU A 210 55.13 126.27 53.68
CA GLU A 210 54.57 125.39 54.73
C GLU A 210 53.25 124.73 54.30
N ARG A 211 52.40 125.45 53.55
CA ARG A 211 51.17 124.91 52.97
C ARG A 211 51.47 123.85 51.90
N LEU A 212 52.37 124.13 50.96
CA LEU A 212 52.79 123.19 49.91
C LEU A 212 53.45 121.93 50.50
N GLU A 213 54.22 122.06 51.59
CA GLU A 213 54.82 120.93 52.29
C GLU A 213 53.73 120.01 52.89
N ARG A 214 52.68 120.59 53.49
CA ARG A 214 51.51 119.83 54.00
C ARG A 214 50.69 119.20 52.88
N GLU A 215 50.43 119.95 51.79
CA GLU A 215 49.72 119.43 50.61
C GLU A 215 50.49 118.28 49.97
N ARG A 216 51.83 118.33 49.93
CA ARG A 216 52.69 117.22 49.49
C ARG A 216 52.58 116.00 50.41
N GLN A 217 52.59 116.20 51.73
CA GLN A 217 52.43 115.11 52.71
C GLN A 217 51.04 114.47 52.65
N ASP A 218 49.98 115.28 52.49
CA ASP A 218 48.61 114.77 52.31
C ASP A 218 48.43 114.06 50.97
N GLU A 219 49.06 114.53 49.88
CA GLU A 219 49.11 113.79 48.62
C GLU A 219 49.84 112.46 48.76
N GLU A 220 51.00 112.43 49.42
CA GLU A 220 51.80 111.23 49.62
C GLU A 220 51.05 110.20 50.47
N ARG A 221 50.37 110.68 51.53
CA ARG A 221 49.44 109.88 52.33
C ARG A 221 48.28 109.35 51.49
N LYS A 222 47.61 110.18 50.67
CA LYS A 222 46.53 109.74 49.78
C LYS A 222 47.01 108.71 48.75
N LYS A 223 48.20 108.91 48.18
CA LYS A 223 48.85 107.97 47.24
C LYS A 223 49.17 106.63 47.93
N ARG A 224 49.61 106.65 49.19
CA ARG A 224 49.81 105.46 50.01
C ARG A 224 48.49 104.74 50.33
N GLU A 225 47.49 105.45 50.84
CA GLU A 225 46.15 104.89 51.12
C GLU A 225 45.49 104.32 49.84
N ALA A 226 45.70 104.95 48.68
CA ALA A 226 45.22 104.44 47.40
C ALA A 226 45.95 103.15 46.95
N ARG A 227 47.26 103.04 47.18
CA ARG A 227 48.04 101.80 46.95
C ARG A 227 47.56 100.68 47.87
N GLU A 228 47.45 100.94 49.18
CA GLU A 228 46.99 99.98 50.18
C GLU A 228 45.55 99.50 49.87
N ARG A 229 44.64 100.39 49.44
CA ARG A 229 43.30 100.01 48.97
C ARG A 229 43.33 99.19 47.67
N SER A 230 44.21 99.52 46.71
CA SER A 230 44.38 98.78 45.46
C SER A 230 44.90 97.36 45.71
N GLU A 231 45.87 97.21 46.61
CA GLU A 231 46.43 95.91 47.01
C GLU A 231 45.41 95.08 47.81
N ALA A 232 44.67 95.69 48.74
CA ALA A 232 43.58 95.02 49.45
C ALA A 232 42.48 94.53 48.49
N ALA A 233 42.10 95.33 47.48
CA ALA A 233 41.14 94.93 46.45
C ALA A 233 41.67 93.78 45.57
N LYS A 234 42.95 93.82 45.18
CA LYS A 234 43.62 92.74 44.43
C LYS A 234 43.65 91.43 45.22
N GLU A 235 44.02 91.47 46.50
CA GLU A 235 44.04 90.29 47.37
C GLU A 235 42.62 89.76 47.65
N GLN A 236 41.62 90.64 47.85
CA GLN A 236 40.21 90.23 47.97
C GLN A 236 39.71 89.54 46.70
N ASN A 237 40.05 90.06 45.52
CA ASN A 237 39.73 89.42 44.24
C ASN A 237 40.47 88.09 44.07
N ARG A 238 41.74 88.00 44.50
CA ARG A 238 42.51 86.74 44.46
C ARG A 238 41.89 85.66 45.34
N ARG A 239 41.42 86.01 46.54
CA ARG A 239 40.67 85.10 47.44
C ARG A 239 39.35 84.66 46.82
N ARG A 240 38.57 85.59 46.25
CA ARG A 240 37.32 85.26 45.55
C ARG A 240 37.55 84.33 44.36
N ALA A 241 38.60 84.55 43.58
CA ALA A 241 38.98 83.68 42.46
C ALA A 241 39.39 82.28 42.92
N GLN A 242 40.21 82.17 43.97
CA GLN A 242 40.58 80.89 44.57
C GLN A 242 39.37 80.13 45.14
N GLN A 243 38.44 80.83 45.80
CA GLN A 243 37.23 80.21 46.34
C GLN A 243 36.31 79.70 45.22
N LYS A 244 36.06 80.52 44.18
CA LYS A 244 35.32 80.09 42.98
C LYS A 244 35.97 78.91 42.26
N SER A 245 37.30 78.89 42.18
CA SER A 245 38.06 77.79 41.57
C SER A 245 37.93 76.49 42.36
N LYS A 246 37.90 76.55 43.70
CA LYS A 246 37.64 75.38 44.55
C LYS A 246 36.22 74.84 44.38
N THR A 247 35.21 75.70 44.49
CA THR A 247 33.80 75.26 44.33
C THR A 247 33.53 74.69 42.93
N ALA A 248 34.04 75.34 41.87
CA ALA A 248 33.91 74.86 40.49
C ALA A 248 34.78 73.62 40.17
N LYS A 249 35.64 73.17 41.10
CA LYS A 249 36.31 71.87 41.03
C LYS A 249 35.50 70.81 41.79
N GLU A 250 35.08 71.12 43.02
CA GLU A 250 34.24 70.24 43.85
C GLU A 250 32.92 69.88 43.15
N GLU A 251 32.33 70.83 42.40
CA GLU A 251 31.15 70.63 41.59
C GLU A 251 31.40 69.67 40.42
N ARG A 252 32.45 69.88 39.62
CA ARG A 252 32.83 68.93 38.55
C ARG A 252 33.21 67.55 39.07
N ASP A 253 33.90 67.48 40.22
CA ASP A 253 34.24 66.21 40.89
C ASP A 253 32.98 65.52 41.45
N ARG A 254 31.88 66.25 41.70
CA ARG A 254 30.57 65.70 42.10
C ARG A 254 29.79 65.22 40.88
N GLU A 255 29.67 66.05 39.85
CA GLU A 255 29.01 65.71 38.57
C GLU A 255 29.64 64.47 37.95
N GLY A 256 30.96 64.39 37.84
CA GLY A 256 31.65 63.20 37.31
C GLY A 256 31.45 61.93 38.14
N ARG A 257 31.17 62.05 39.46
CA ARG A 257 30.80 60.91 40.33
C ARG A 257 29.33 60.51 40.17
N GLU A 258 28.44 61.46 39.91
CA GLU A 258 27.02 61.21 39.62
C GLU A 258 26.87 60.57 38.22
N GLU A 259 27.54 61.10 37.20
CA GLU A 259 27.59 60.56 35.83
C GLU A 259 28.18 59.14 35.80
N LYS A 260 29.28 58.88 36.52
CA LYS A 260 29.85 57.54 36.64
C LYS A 260 28.86 56.55 37.27
N LYS A 261 28.16 56.94 38.35
CA LYS A 261 27.13 56.10 38.98
C LYS A 261 25.95 55.83 38.03
N MET A 262 25.54 56.81 37.23
CA MET A 262 24.50 56.63 36.23
C MET A 262 24.91 55.60 35.17
N ARG A 263 26.14 55.69 34.63
CA ARG A 263 26.67 54.70 33.68
C ARG A 263 26.77 53.29 34.27
N GLU A 264 27.26 53.16 35.51
CA GLU A 264 27.32 51.88 36.21
C GLU A 264 25.93 51.30 36.49
N ALA A 265 24.95 52.14 36.86
CA ALA A 265 23.56 51.73 37.06
C ALA A 265 22.85 51.34 35.75
N GLU A 266 23.14 52.03 34.65
CA GLU A 266 22.62 51.73 33.32
C GLU A 266 23.16 50.39 32.81
N GLN A 267 24.47 50.14 32.92
CA GLN A 267 25.09 48.84 32.59
C GLN A 267 24.56 47.70 33.47
N ALA A 268 24.33 47.95 34.77
CA ALA A 268 23.69 46.97 35.66
C ALA A 268 22.23 46.69 35.26
N ALA A 269 21.47 47.71 34.86
CA ALA A 269 20.10 47.56 34.38
C ALA A 269 20.02 46.86 33.02
N GLU A 270 20.97 47.10 32.12
CA GLU A 270 21.06 46.45 30.81
C GLU A 270 21.42 44.97 30.94
N SER A 271 22.45 44.63 31.71
CA SER A 271 22.83 43.23 31.96
C SER A 271 21.72 42.44 32.68
N GLU A 272 20.99 43.04 33.62
CA GLU A 272 19.82 42.42 34.24
C GLU A 272 18.66 42.24 33.23
N ARG A 273 18.43 43.20 32.33
CA ARG A 273 17.46 43.04 31.22
C ARG A 273 17.86 41.91 30.28
N GLU A 274 19.15 41.76 29.96
CA GLU A 274 19.64 40.68 29.12
C GLU A 274 19.47 39.32 29.79
N ARG A 275 19.86 39.18 31.07
CA ARG A 275 19.63 37.95 31.85
C ARG A 275 18.15 37.58 31.91
N ARG A 276 17.24 38.56 32.05
CA ARG A 276 15.79 38.34 31.97
C ARG A 276 15.32 37.89 30.59
N ARG A 277 15.88 38.43 29.51
CA ARG A 277 15.59 37.98 28.13
C ARG A 277 16.05 36.54 27.92
N GLN A 278 17.29 36.21 28.30
CA GLN A 278 17.83 34.85 28.22
C GLN A 278 16.99 33.85 29.04
N ALA A 279 16.68 34.17 30.31
CA ALA A 279 15.85 33.32 31.16
C ALA A 279 14.36 33.26 30.71
N ALA A 280 13.87 34.20 29.91
CA ALA A 280 12.55 34.12 29.29
C ALA A 280 12.58 33.24 28.02
N GLN A 281 13.64 33.37 27.21
CA GLN A 281 13.88 32.55 26.03
C GLN A 281 14.05 31.08 26.39
N GLU A 282 14.88 30.77 27.39
CA GLU A 282 15.11 29.40 27.86
C GLU A 282 13.81 28.73 28.34
N ARG A 283 12.98 29.45 29.11
CA ARG A 283 11.64 28.97 29.52
C ARG A 283 10.67 28.81 28.35
N ALA A 284 10.75 29.66 27.33
CA ALA A 284 9.93 29.51 26.12
C ALA A 284 10.36 28.27 25.31
N ASP A 285 11.67 28.04 25.18
CA ASP A 285 12.22 26.89 24.47
C ASP A 285 11.97 25.58 25.22
N GLU A 286 12.06 25.57 26.56
CA GLU A 286 11.69 24.42 27.39
C GLU A 286 10.19 24.11 27.28
N ALA A 287 9.32 25.12 27.38
CA ALA A 287 7.88 24.94 27.17
C ALA A 287 7.55 24.46 25.75
N ALA A 288 8.31 24.87 24.73
CA ALA A 288 8.17 24.39 23.36
C ALA A 288 8.61 22.92 23.23
N ARG A 289 9.72 22.51 23.87
CA ARG A 289 10.15 21.10 23.94
C ARG A 289 9.10 20.23 24.63
N ALA A 290 8.63 20.61 25.81
CA ALA A 290 7.61 19.88 26.55
C ALA A 290 6.28 19.75 25.79
N ARG A 291 5.88 20.78 25.01
CA ARG A 291 4.71 20.69 24.12
C ARG A 291 4.90 19.65 23.01
N ARG A 292 6.07 19.60 22.36
CA ARG A 292 6.37 18.61 21.31
C ARG A 292 6.36 17.19 21.87
N GLU A 293 7.01 16.96 23.02
CA GLU A 293 7.04 15.65 23.69
C GLU A 293 5.63 15.19 24.11
N ASN A 294 4.81 16.09 24.66
CA ASN A 294 3.41 15.77 24.99
C ASN A 294 2.56 15.52 23.74
N GLU A 295 2.84 16.19 22.61
CA GLU A 295 2.17 15.92 21.34
C GLU A 295 2.58 14.56 20.75
N GLU A 296 3.87 14.22 20.77
CA GLU A 296 4.41 12.93 20.31
C GLU A 296 3.91 11.76 21.16
N THR A 297 3.93 11.87 22.49
CA THR A 297 3.38 10.84 23.39
C THR A 297 1.86 10.67 23.20
N ASN A 298 1.10 11.75 22.97
CA ASN A 298 -0.32 11.65 22.64
C ASN A 298 -0.56 11.02 21.26
N LYS A 299 0.27 11.31 20.25
CA LYS A 299 0.22 10.63 18.94
C LYS A 299 0.54 9.14 19.08
N ALA A 300 1.60 8.79 19.80
CA ALA A 300 1.99 7.40 20.05
C ALA A 300 0.90 6.62 20.80
N ARG A 301 0.27 7.21 21.81
CA ARG A 301 -0.87 6.61 22.53
C ARG A 301 -2.07 6.36 21.62
N LYS A 302 -2.43 7.33 20.77
CA LYS A 302 -3.52 7.17 19.79
C LYS A 302 -3.22 6.10 18.75
N GLU A 303 -1.96 6.02 18.29
CA GLU A 303 -1.51 4.99 17.36
C GLU A 303 -1.56 3.59 17.99
N GLN A 304 -1.13 3.44 19.24
CA GLN A 304 -1.25 2.19 19.99
C GLN A 304 -2.72 1.78 20.19
N GLU A 305 -3.61 2.72 20.55
CA GLU A 305 -5.04 2.43 20.67
C GLU A 305 -5.64 1.97 19.32
N ARG A 306 -5.26 2.61 18.21
CA ARG A 306 -5.69 2.22 16.86
C ARG A 306 -5.20 0.81 16.51
N GLN A 307 -3.93 0.50 16.75
CA GLN A 307 -3.35 -0.82 16.47
C GLN A 307 -3.99 -1.91 17.35
N GLU A 308 -4.28 -1.62 18.61
CA GLU A 308 -4.95 -2.59 19.49
C GLU A 308 -6.41 -2.83 19.08
N ARG A 309 -7.15 -1.77 18.70
CA ARG A 309 -8.49 -1.92 18.09
C ARG A 309 -8.45 -2.75 16.80
N GLU A 310 -7.51 -2.48 15.88
CA GLU A 310 -7.35 -3.26 14.64
C GLU A 310 -7.03 -4.73 14.93
N ARG A 311 -6.20 -5.01 15.95
CA ARG A 311 -5.90 -6.39 16.39
C ARG A 311 -7.14 -7.09 16.96
N GLN A 312 -7.94 -6.40 17.78
CA GLN A 312 -9.17 -6.93 18.35
C GLN A 312 -10.23 -7.19 17.28
N GLU A 313 -10.46 -6.24 16.37
CA GLU A 313 -11.37 -6.40 15.23
C GLU A 313 -10.93 -7.57 14.32
N LYS A 314 -9.62 -7.71 14.08
CA LYS A 314 -9.05 -8.82 13.28
C LYS A 314 -9.17 -10.17 13.98
N GLU A 315 -9.02 -10.23 15.29
CA GLU A 315 -9.25 -11.46 16.07
C GLU A 315 -10.74 -11.82 16.09
N GLU A 316 -11.64 -10.86 16.32
CA GLU A 316 -13.08 -11.10 16.30
C GLU A 316 -13.57 -11.52 14.91
N ALA A 317 -13.13 -10.83 13.85
CA ALA A 317 -13.43 -11.21 12.46
C ALA A 317 -12.92 -12.62 12.13
N LYS A 318 -11.72 -12.99 12.60
CA LYS A 318 -11.20 -14.35 12.47
C LYS A 318 -12.07 -15.36 13.23
N ARG A 319 -12.40 -15.11 14.50
CA ARG A 319 -13.25 -15.98 15.33
C ARG A 319 -14.64 -16.17 14.70
N LYS A 320 -15.22 -15.12 14.12
CA LYS A 320 -16.49 -15.16 13.38
C LYS A 320 -16.39 -16.00 12.10
N CYS A 321 -15.34 -15.81 11.31
CA CYS A 321 -15.06 -16.61 10.12
C CYS A 321 -14.84 -18.10 10.45
N ASP A 322 -14.05 -18.39 11.50
CA ASP A 322 -13.79 -19.76 11.96
C ASP A 322 -15.08 -20.44 12.47
N ALA A 323 -15.95 -19.70 13.19
CA ALA A 323 -17.26 -20.19 13.63
C ALA A 323 -18.24 -20.45 12.47
N GLU A 324 -18.30 -19.56 11.48
CA GLU A 324 -19.12 -19.74 10.28
C GLU A 324 -18.65 -20.95 9.45
N ASN A 325 -17.33 -21.09 9.26
CA ASN A 325 -16.73 -22.25 8.60
C ASN A 325 -17.03 -23.56 9.35
N ALA A 326 -16.96 -23.56 10.69
CA ALA A 326 -17.32 -24.71 11.50
C ALA A 326 -18.80 -25.09 11.33
N ALA A 327 -19.72 -24.11 11.39
CA ALA A 327 -21.15 -24.32 11.20
C ALA A 327 -21.48 -24.84 9.78
N ASN A 328 -20.82 -24.31 8.74
CA ASN A 328 -21.01 -24.77 7.37
C ASN A 328 -20.47 -26.21 7.17
N ASN A 329 -19.30 -26.52 7.73
CA ASN A 329 -18.74 -27.87 7.70
C ASN A 329 -19.64 -28.88 8.41
N GLU A 330 -20.28 -28.51 9.53
CA GLU A 330 -21.22 -29.40 10.22
C GLU A 330 -22.52 -29.61 9.42
N ARG A 331 -23.06 -28.57 8.76
CA ARG A 331 -24.18 -28.73 7.81
C ARG A 331 -23.84 -29.68 6.64
N ILE A 332 -22.60 -29.63 6.13
CA ILE A 332 -22.14 -30.55 5.09
C ILE A 332 -22.07 -31.99 5.62
N ARG A 333 -21.56 -32.19 6.85
CA ARG A 333 -21.51 -33.50 7.50
C ARG A 333 -22.91 -34.09 7.74
N GLN A 334 -23.85 -33.29 8.23
CA GLN A 334 -25.24 -33.72 8.43
C GLN A 334 -25.88 -34.17 7.10
N ARG A 335 -25.76 -33.37 6.03
CA ARG A 335 -26.22 -33.72 4.67
C ARG A 335 -25.51 -34.93 4.06
N ALA A 336 -24.30 -35.26 4.51
CA ALA A 336 -23.60 -36.47 4.09
C ALA A 336 -24.13 -37.71 4.85
N ARG A 337 -24.35 -37.59 6.17
CA ARG A 337 -24.97 -38.64 7.00
C ARG A 337 -26.37 -38.98 6.53
N GLU A 338 -27.22 -37.98 6.32
CA GLU A 338 -28.61 -38.16 5.85
C GLU A 338 -28.68 -38.87 4.49
N ARG A 339 -27.82 -38.49 3.54
CA ARG A 339 -27.72 -39.19 2.24
C ARG A 339 -27.22 -40.62 2.39
N ALA A 340 -26.17 -40.86 3.17
CA ALA A 340 -25.66 -42.20 3.41
C ALA A 340 -26.68 -43.11 4.12
N GLU A 341 -27.44 -42.58 5.07
CA GLU A 341 -28.52 -43.28 5.75
C GLU A 341 -29.67 -43.60 4.79
N LYS A 342 -30.09 -42.63 3.97
CA LYS A 342 -31.13 -42.83 2.94
C LYS A 342 -30.69 -43.87 1.91
N GLU A 343 -29.47 -43.79 1.39
CA GLU A 343 -28.91 -44.76 0.45
C GLU A 343 -28.79 -46.16 1.08
N ALA A 344 -28.37 -46.26 2.35
CA ALA A 344 -28.33 -47.52 3.08
C ALA A 344 -29.73 -48.11 3.30
N ARG A 345 -30.73 -47.28 3.62
CA ARG A 345 -32.13 -47.68 3.75
C ARG A 345 -32.71 -48.14 2.42
N GLU A 346 -32.55 -47.36 1.35
CA GLU A 346 -32.99 -47.75 0.01
C GLU A 346 -32.32 -49.04 -0.47
N LYS A 347 -31.04 -49.26 -0.11
CA LYS A 347 -30.33 -50.50 -0.41
C LYS A 347 -30.95 -51.69 0.35
N ARG A 348 -31.21 -51.56 1.65
CA ARG A 348 -31.90 -52.60 2.44
C ARG A 348 -33.29 -52.90 1.90
N GLU A 349 -34.10 -51.87 1.62
CA GLU A 349 -35.44 -52.04 1.05
C GLU A 349 -35.40 -52.70 -0.35
N LYS A 350 -34.34 -52.47 -1.16
CA LYS A 350 -34.13 -53.17 -2.44
C LYS A 350 -33.72 -54.63 -2.23
N GLU A 351 -32.80 -54.90 -1.30
CA GLU A 351 -32.35 -56.25 -0.94
C GLU A 351 -33.49 -57.10 -0.35
N GLU A 352 -34.34 -56.51 0.50
CA GLU A 352 -35.55 -57.13 1.06
C GLU A 352 -36.60 -57.42 -0.03
N LYS A 353 -36.85 -56.48 -0.95
CA LYS A 353 -37.75 -56.69 -2.09
C LYS A 353 -37.24 -57.79 -3.02
N GLU A 354 -35.95 -57.79 -3.34
CA GLU A 354 -35.34 -58.86 -4.13
C GLU A 354 -35.47 -60.22 -3.41
N GLN A 355 -35.16 -60.31 -2.11
CA GLN A 355 -35.36 -61.53 -1.34
C GLN A 355 -36.83 -61.98 -1.30
N ALA A 356 -37.78 -61.05 -1.18
CA ALA A 356 -39.21 -61.36 -1.19
C ALA A 356 -39.65 -61.91 -2.56
N GLU A 357 -39.16 -61.34 -3.68
CA GLU A 357 -39.37 -61.89 -5.02
C GLU A 357 -38.82 -63.32 -5.13
N TRP A 358 -37.56 -63.55 -4.77
CA TRP A 358 -36.95 -64.89 -4.88
C TRP A 358 -37.61 -65.92 -3.96
N SER A 359 -38.05 -65.50 -2.76
CA SER A 359 -38.82 -66.34 -1.83
C SER A 359 -40.20 -66.70 -2.40
N LYS A 360 -40.85 -65.77 -3.11
CA LYS A 360 -42.11 -66.03 -3.81
C LYS A 360 -41.92 -67.02 -4.95
N VAL A 361 -40.93 -66.83 -5.83
CA VAL A 361 -40.66 -67.75 -6.94
C VAL A 361 -40.27 -69.14 -6.42
N TRP A 362 -39.58 -69.24 -5.28
CA TRP A 362 -39.31 -70.51 -4.60
C TRP A 362 -40.58 -71.22 -4.11
N ALA A 363 -41.51 -70.48 -3.50
CA ALA A 363 -42.79 -71.02 -3.08
C ALA A 363 -43.62 -71.50 -4.29
N GLU A 364 -43.64 -70.72 -5.38
CA GLU A 364 -44.27 -71.11 -6.65
C GLU A 364 -43.61 -72.37 -7.26
N TYR A 365 -42.28 -72.49 -7.22
CA TYR A 365 -41.53 -73.68 -7.64
C TYR A 365 -41.89 -74.92 -6.81
N GLN A 366 -41.95 -74.80 -5.47
CA GLN A 366 -42.36 -75.91 -4.60
C GLN A 366 -43.84 -76.29 -4.78
N ALA A 367 -44.72 -75.32 -5.02
CA ALA A 367 -46.13 -75.57 -5.33
C ALA A 367 -46.28 -76.31 -6.67
N LYS A 368 -45.58 -75.87 -7.73
CA LYS A 368 -45.50 -76.57 -9.02
C LYS A 368 -44.97 -78.00 -8.84
N TRP A 369 -43.99 -78.23 -7.96
CA TRP A 369 -43.51 -79.57 -7.59
C TRP A 369 -44.56 -80.45 -6.90
N ALA A 370 -45.38 -79.88 -6.02
CA ALA A 370 -46.48 -80.60 -5.39
C ALA A 370 -47.56 -80.98 -6.41
N THR A 371 -47.93 -80.05 -7.31
CA THR A 371 -48.86 -80.31 -8.41
C THR A 371 -48.32 -81.37 -9.37
N PHE A 372 -47.08 -81.24 -9.86
CA PHE A 372 -46.44 -82.20 -10.77
C PHE A 372 -46.43 -83.63 -10.23
N LYS A 373 -46.18 -83.81 -8.92
CA LYS A 373 -46.24 -85.12 -8.26
C LYS A 373 -47.65 -85.68 -8.07
N SER A 374 -48.67 -84.82 -8.07
CA SER A 374 -50.07 -85.19 -7.82
C SER A 374 -50.88 -85.33 -9.11
N SER A 375 -50.44 -84.69 -10.21
CA SER A 375 -51.14 -84.66 -11.48
C SER A 375 -50.74 -85.81 -12.41
N THR A 376 -51.57 -86.84 -12.48
CA THR A 376 -51.47 -87.94 -13.47
C THR A 376 -52.16 -87.62 -14.81
N ALA A 377 -52.55 -86.35 -15.03
CA ALA A 377 -53.32 -85.94 -16.20
C ALA A 377 -52.47 -85.83 -17.48
N ARG A 378 -52.97 -86.37 -18.60
CA ARG A 378 -52.23 -86.48 -19.89
C ARG A 378 -52.30 -85.24 -20.79
N ASN A 379 -53.02 -84.18 -20.39
CA ASN A 379 -53.38 -83.04 -21.27
C ASN A 379 -52.40 -81.86 -21.28
N VAL A 380 -51.21 -81.98 -20.68
CA VAL A 380 -50.19 -80.91 -20.65
C VAL A 380 -48.88 -81.43 -21.24
N ASP A 381 -48.18 -80.61 -22.04
CA ASP A 381 -46.83 -80.94 -22.52
C ASP A 381 -45.90 -81.16 -21.31
N LEU A 382 -45.13 -82.25 -21.34
CA LEU A 382 -44.23 -82.62 -20.25
C LEU A 382 -43.18 -81.53 -20.00
N ARG A 383 -42.79 -80.79 -21.04
CA ARG A 383 -41.82 -79.68 -20.97
C ARG A 383 -42.31 -78.51 -20.12
N ASP A 384 -43.61 -78.25 -20.14
CA ASP A 384 -44.25 -77.17 -19.38
C ASP A 384 -44.76 -77.65 -18.01
N ALA A 385 -44.92 -78.97 -17.84
CA ALA A 385 -45.30 -79.60 -16.57
C ALA A 385 -44.13 -79.73 -15.58
N ILE A 386 -42.89 -79.94 -16.05
CA ILE A 386 -41.70 -80.04 -15.19
C ILE A 386 -41.40 -78.68 -14.54
N PRO A 387 -41.28 -78.57 -13.20
CA PRO A 387 -40.93 -77.33 -12.53
C PRO A 387 -39.42 -77.04 -12.67
N TRP A 388 -39.04 -76.22 -13.65
CA TRP A 388 -37.64 -75.86 -13.88
C TRP A 388 -37.11 -74.87 -12.82
N PRO A 389 -35.89 -75.04 -12.28
CA PRO A 389 -35.35 -74.23 -11.19
C PRO A 389 -34.70 -72.94 -11.70
N VAL A 390 -35.51 -72.06 -12.31
CA VAL A 390 -35.12 -70.76 -12.89
C VAL A 390 -36.21 -69.72 -12.66
N LYS A 391 -35.90 -68.40 -12.72
CA LYS A 391 -36.86 -67.33 -12.35
C LYS A 391 -38.16 -67.35 -13.20
N SER A 392 -38.10 -67.77 -14.45
CA SER A 392 -39.28 -67.92 -15.34
C SER A 392 -40.03 -69.25 -15.14
N GLY A 393 -39.39 -70.26 -14.56
CA GLY A 393 -39.87 -71.64 -14.51
C GLY A 393 -39.97 -72.36 -15.86
N MET A 394 -39.32 -71.86 -16.93
CA MET A 394 -39.40 -72.42 -18.29
C MET A 394 -38.09 -73.11 -18.71
N LEU A 395 -38.19 -74.22 -19.47
CA LEU A 395 -37.04 -74.97 -20.01
C LEU A 395 -36.09 -74.10 -20.85
N LYS A 396 -36.60 -73.10 -21.58
CA LYS A 396 -35.79 -72.24 -22.47
C LYS A 396 -34.74 -71.41 -21.71
N ASP A 397 -34.98 -71.10 -20.44
CA ASP A 397 -34.09 -70.31 -19.61
C ASP A 397 -33.18 -71.17 -18.70
N VAL A 398 -33.23 -72.50 -18.85
CA VAL A 398 -32.44 -73.46 -18.08
C VAL A 398 -31.00 -73.48 -18.58
N GLY A 399 -30.14 -72.80 -17.85
CA GLY A 399 -28.69 -72.82 -18.05
C GLY A 399 -27.95 -72.74 -16.71
N CYS A 400 -26.68 -73.17 -16.68
CA CYS A 400 -25.90 -73.33 -15.45
C CYS A 400 -25.92 -72.09 -14.55
N SER A 401 -25.77 -70.90 -15.14
CA SER A 401 -25.79 -69.62 -14.43
C SER A 401 -27.14 -69.31 -13.81
N ASN A 402 -28.24 -69.51 -14.56
CA ASN A 402 -29.59 -69.17 -14.12
C ASN A 402 -30.08 -70.12 -13.01
N VAL A 403 -29.75 -71.41 -13.10
CA VAL A 403 -30.04 -72.40 -12.06
C VAL A 403 -29.24 -72.11 -10.79
N LYS A 404 -27.95 -71.76 -10.94
CA LYS A 404 -27.09 -71.38 -9.81
C LYS A 404 -27.54 -70.08 -9.14
N GLU A 405 -27.96 -69.07 -9.91
CA GLU A 405 -28.52 -67.83 -9.38
C GLU A 405 -29.83 -68.09 -8.63
N PHE A 406 -30.76 -68.83 -9.24
CA PHE A 406 -32.01 -69.23 -8.61
C PHE A 406 -31.74 -69.90 -7.25
N LEU A 407 -30.85 -70.90 -7.19
CA LEU A 407 -30.54 -71.63 -5.95
C LEU A 407 -29.68 -70.83 -4.94
N ASP A 408 -28.96 -69.78 -5.34
CA ASP A 408 -28.22 -68.91 -4.40
C ASP A 408 -29.07 -67.79 -3.81
N LYS A 409 -30.00 -67.23 -4.61
CA LYS A 409 -30.86 -66.12 -4.19
C LYS A 409 -32.16 -66.56 -3.52
N SER A 410 -32.70 -67.73 -3.87
CA SER A 410 -33.96 -68.23 -3.32
C SER A 410 -33.82 -69.03 -2.02
N LEU A 411 -32.65 -69.65 -1.79
CA LEU A 411 -32.42 -70.44 -0.58
C LEU A 411 -31.87 -69.57 0.56
N PRO A 412 -32.39 -69.69 1.80
CA PRO A 412 -31.85 -68.96 2.95
C PRO A 412 -30.36 -69.22 3.15
N LYS A 413 -29.57 -68.15 3.27
CA LYS A 413 -28.11 -68.22 3.47
C LYS A 413 -27.81 -68.59 4.93
N GLY A 414 -27.69 -69.89 5.21
CA GLY A 414 -27.41 -70.44 6.55
C GLY A 414 -27.42 -71.98 6.59
N PRO A 415 -27.38 -72.61 7.78
CA PRO A 415 -27.27 -74.07 7.92
C PRO A 415 -28.47 -74.86 7.34
N GLY A 416 -29.62 -74.20 7.13
CA GLY A 416 -30.75 -74.78 6.40
C GLY A 416 -30.47 -75.00 4.91
N ARG A 417 -29.55 -74.24 4.30
CA ARG A 417 -29.24 -74.28 2.86
C ARG A 417 -28.79 -75.66 2.40
N VAL A 418 -27.85 -76.27 3.13
CA VAL A 418 -27.30 -77.60 2.81
C VAL A 418 -28.39 -78.67 2.85
N LYS A 419 -29.32 -78.58 3.80
CA LYS A 419 -30.46 -79.52 3.90
C LYS A 419 -31.43 -79.38 2.71
N LEU A 420 -31.65 -78.16 2.22
CA LEU A 420 -32.49 -77.90 1.04
C LEU A 420 -31.78 -78.34 -0.24
N LEU A 421 -30.49 -78.02 -0.43
CA LEU A 421 -29.68 -78.48 -1.57
C LEU A 421 -29.63 -80.01 -1.66
N ARG A 422 -29.52 -80.74 -0.54
CA ARG A 422 -29.62 -82.22 -0.53
C ARG A 422 -30.97 -82.72 -1.04
N LYS A 423 -32.08 -82.08 -0.64
CA LYS A 423 -33.43 -82.43 -1.12
C LYS A 423 -33.59 -82.15 -2.62
N GLU A 424 -33.07 -81.03 -3.13
CA GLU A 424 -33.07 -80.77 -4.57
C GLU A 424 -32.17 -81.73 -5.33
N CYS A 425 -30.98 -82.05 -4.83
CA CYS A 425 -30.08 -83.05 -5.42
C CYS A 425 -30.79 -84.41 -5.55
N GLN A 426 -31.54 -84.81 -4.52
CA GLN A 426 -32.32 -86.05 -4.55
C GLN A 426 -33.51 -85.99 -5.53
N LYS A 427 -34.13 -84.82 -5.75
CA LYS A 427 -35.19 -84.67 -6.76
C LYS A 427 -34.65 -84.87 -8.18
N TRP A 428 -33.54 -84.22 -8.51
CA TRP A 428 -32.95 -84.17 -9.87
C TRP A 428 -31.96 -85.31 -10.18
N HIS A 429 -31.68 -86.22 -9.22
CA HIS A 429 -30.86 -87.40 -9.46
C HIS A 429 -31.48 -88.31 -10.54
N PRO A 430 -30.70 -88.91 -11.46
CA PRO A 430 -31.21 -89.77 -12.53
C PRO A 430 -32.21 -90.83 -12.05
N ASP A 431 -31.88 -91.60 -11.00
CA ASP A 431 -32.79 -92.61 -10.42
C ASP A 431 -34.13 -92.05 -9.94
N SER A 432 -34.18 -90.78 -9.54
CA SER A 432 -35.42 -90.12 -9.14
C SER A 432 -36.21 -89.64 -10.35
N VAL A 433 -35.52 -89.13 -11.38
CA VAL A 433 -36.10 -88.68 -12.65
C VAL A 433 -36.74 -89.84 -13.40
N CYS A 434 -36.08 -91.01 -13.47
CA CYS A 434 -36.64 -92.23 -14.05
C CYS A 434 -37.91 -92.74 -13.33
N ARG A 435 -38.20 -92.23 -12.12
CA ARG A 435 -39.41 -92.54 -11.33
C ARG A 435 -40.46 -91.43 -11.38
N TRP A 436 -40.27 -90.38 -12.16
CA TRP A 436 -41.30 -89.34 -12.36
C TRP A 436 -42.46 -89.86 -13.23
N PRO A 437 -43.69 -89.34 -13.03
CA PRO A 437 -44.78 -89.57 -13.96
C PRO A 437 -44.36 -89.20 -15.38
N ARG A 438 -44.62 -90.08 -16.36
CA ARG A 438 -44.32 -89.87 -17.79
C ARG A 438 -42.83 -89.71 -18.12
N ALA A 439 -41.91 -90.21 -17.28
CA ALA A 439 -40.46 -90.19 -17.57
C ALA A 439 -40.08 -90.83 -18.94
N ALA A 440 -40.82 -91.84 -19.40
CA ALA A 440 -40.62 -92.46 -20.71
C ALA A 440 -41.01 -91.56 -21.92
N GLU A 441 -41.67 -90.42 -21.68
CA GLU A 441 -42.02 -89.42 -22.71
C GLU A 441 -41.01 -88.25 -22.74
N MET A 442 -39.93 -88.31 -21.95
CA MET A 442 -38.90 -87.27 -21.93
C MET A 442 -38.10 -87.27 -23.23
N THR A 443 -37.92 -86.09 -23.80
CA THR A 443 -37.07 -85.88 -24.98
C THR A 443 -35.62 -85.65 -24.58
N LEU A 444 -34.65 -86.07 -25.40
CA LEU A 444 -33.21 -85.92 -25.17
C LEU A 444 -32.75 -84.54 -24.62
N GLY A 445 -33.37 -83.44 -25.08
CA GLY A 445 -33.05 -82.09 -24.60
C GLY A 445 -33.49 -81.80 -23.15
N CYS A 446 -34.52 -82.50 -22.66
CA CYS A 446 -34.93 -82.48 -21.25
C CYS A 446 -33.93 -83.24 -20.38
N ASP A 447 -33.46 -84.39 -20.85
CA ASP A 447 -32.48 -85.22 -20.13
C ASP A 447 -31.16 -84.47 -19.95
N MET A 448 -30.64 -83.83 -21.02
CA MET A 448 -29.46 -82.97 -20.93
C MET A 448 -29.62 -81.82 -19.94
N SER A 449 -30.82 -81.25 -19.83
CA SER A 449 -31.13 -80.16 -18.89
C SER A 449 -31.22 -80.66 -17.45
N VAL A 450 -31.80 -81.85 -17.24
CA VAL A 450 -31.86 -82.54 -15.94
C VAL A 450 -30.46 -82.89 -15.45
N ASP A 451 -29.61 -83.50 -16.29
CA ASP A 451 -28.22 -83.84 -15.97
C ASP A 451 -27.41 -82.60 -15.59
N MET A 452 -27.60 -81.51 -16.33
CA MET A 452 -26.96 -80.23 -16.04
C MET A 452 -27.42 -79.66 -14.69
N ILE A 453 -28.73 -79.68 -14.39
CA ILE A 453 -29.26 -79.27 -13.08
C ILE A 453 -28.68 -80.16 -11.98
N CYS A 454 -28.66 -81.49 -12.16
CA CYS A 454 -28.12 -82.43 -11.18
C CYS A 454 -26.64 -82.13 -10.87
N LYS A 455 -25.81 -81.88 -11.90
CA LYS A 455 -24.41 -81.47 -11.75
C LYS A 455 -24.28 -80.15 -10.99
N VAL A 456 -25.00 -79.09 -11.41
CA VAL A 456 -24.96 -77.77 -10.74
C VAL A 456 -25.39 -77.84 -9.28
N VAL A 457 -26.46 -78.57 -8.95
CA VAL A 457 -26.93 -78.75 -7.58
C VAL A 457 -25.90 -79.53 -6.74
N THR A 458 -25.29 -80.57 -7.32
CA THR A 458 -24.24 -81.38 -6.67
C THR A 458 -22.99 -80.54 -6.40
N ASP A 459 -22.53 -79.75 -7.37
CA ASP A 459 -21.38 -78.85 -7.23
C ASP A 459 -21.62 -77.78 -6.16
N MET A 460 -22.82 -77.21 -6.11
CA MET A 460 -23.23 -76.25 -5.06
C MET A 460 -23.29 -76.91 -3.68
N LEU A 461 -23.76 -78.16 -3.58
CA LEU A 461 -23.80 -78.92 -2.35
C LEU A 461 -22.39 -79.26 -1.85
N ASN A 462 -21.50 -79.71 -2.73
CA ASN A 462 -20.10 -80.02 -2.43
C ASN A 462 -19.35 -78.74 -1.99
N SER A 463 -19.50 -77.64 -2.73
CA SER A 463 -18.92 -76.34 -2.39
C SER A 463 -19.39 -75.80 -1.03
N SER A 464 -20.66 -76.05 -0.67
CA SER A 464 -21.22 -75.65 0.63
C SER A 464 -20.81 -76.58 1.77
N SER A 465 -20.51 -77.85 1.47
CA SER A 465 -20.11 -78.84 2.46
C SER A 465 -18.62 -78.77 2.79
N ALA A 466 -17.75 -78.58 1.79
CA ALA A 466 -16.30 -78.37 2.00
C ALA A 466 -16.03 -77.11 2.85
N ARG A 467 -16.70 -76.00 2.56
CA ARG A 467 -16.64 -74.77 3.38
C ARG A 467 -17.19 -74.94 4.81
N SER A 468 -17.93 -76.02 5.08
CA SER A 468 -18.40 -76.33 6.45
C SER A 468 -17.40 -77.19 7.23
N SER A 469 -16.39 -77.78 6.59
CA SER A 469 -15.29 -78.49 7.26
C SER A 469 -14.00 -77.68 7.38
N GLU A 470 -13.89 -76.52 6.72
CA GLU A 470 -12.79 -75.55 6.90
C GLU A 470 -13.03 -74.55 8.05
N PHE A 471 -14.20 -74.63 8.71
CA PHE A 471 -14.62 -73.77 9.83
C PHE A 471 -14.96 -74.57 11.10
N LEU A 472 -14.47 -75.81 11.18
CA LEU A 472 -14.40 -76.65 12.38
C LEU A 472 -12.93 -76.95 12.68
#